data_AF-A0A127SFX1-F1
#
_entry.id   AF-A0A127SFX1-F1
#
_cell.length_a   1.000
_cell.length_b   1.000
_cell.length_c   1.000
_cell.angle_alpha   90.00
_cell.angle_beta   90.00
_cell.angle_gamma   90.00
#
_symmetry.space_group_name_H-M   'P 1'
#
loop_
_entity.id
_entity.type
_entity.pdbx_description
1 polymer ?
#
loop_
_entity_poly.entity_id
_entity_poly.type
_entity_poly.pdbx_seq_one_letter_code
_entity_poly.pdbx_strand_id
1 'polypeptide(L)'
;MTGTDDHRPDFQRMLRDSKKKGFEYLLVYKFDRFARSRHDSAVNKAILNRNGVKVISATEQISDTPEGIILEGMLESFAECYSAELSQKVKRGRKESRIKGLYVGGRVPFGYSVENKIVKINEKQADIV
;
A
#
# COMPACT_ATOMS: atom_id res chain seq x y z
N MET A 1 7.69 -27.50 10.51
CA MET A 1 6.95 -26.22 10.49
C MET A 1 7.78 -25.20 11.25
N THR A 2 8.61 -24.44 10.55
CA THR A 2 9.57 -23.51 11.15
C THR A 2 8.94 -22.12 11.25
N GLY A 3 8.73 -21.63 12.48
CA GLY A 3 8.21 -20.30 12.79
C GLY A 3 9.18 -19.14 12.52
N THR A 4 10.07 -19.31 11.55
CA THR A 4 11.19 -18.39 11.24
C THR A 4 11.21 -18.01 9.75
N ASP A 5 10.16 -18.31 8.99
CA ASP A 5 10.10 -17.87 7.59
C ASP A 5 9.73 -16.37 7.52
N ASP A 6 10.62 -15.57 6.92
CA ASP A 6 10.47 -14.15 6.59
C ASP A 6 9.38 -13.88 5.55
N HIS A 7 8.94 -14.92 4.85
CA HIS A 7 7.89 -14.81 3.87
C HIS A 7 6.61 -15.38 4.47
N ARG A 8 5.72 -14.51 4.93
CA ARG A 8 4.33 -14.85 5.31
C ARG A 8 3.39 -14.57 4.13
N PRO A 9 3.42 -15.36 3.03
CA PRO A 9 2.65 -15.07 1.83
C PRO A 9 1.14 -15.08 2.12
N ASP A 10 0.68 -15.91 3.04
CA ASP A 10 -0.72 -15.96 3.46
C ASP A 10 -1.14 -14.73 4.25
N PHE A 11 -0.27 -14.21 5.12
CA PHE A 11 -0.53 -12.97 5.86
C PHE A 11 -0.57 -11.77 4.91
N GLN A 12 0.38 -11.70 3.97
CA GLN A 12 0.40 -10.67 2.94
C GLN A 12 -0.80 -10.78 1.99
N ARG A 13 -1.24 -12.00 1.66
CA ARG A 13 -2.48 -12.22 0.91
C ARG A 13 -3.68 -11.72 1.69
N MET A 14 -3.81 -12.06 2.97
CA MET A 14 -4.88 -11.58 3.84
C MET A 14 -4.90 -10.04 3.91
N LEU A 15 -3.75 -9.38 4.09
CA LEU A 15 -3.67 -7.92 4.06
C LEU A 15 -4.15 -7.35 2.72
N ARG A 16 -3.82 -7.98 1.58
CA ARG A 16 -4.34 -7.56 0.26
C ARG A 16 -5.85 -7.80 0.14
N ASP A 17 -6.34 -8.93 0.62
CA ASP A 17 -7.76 -9.28 0.55
C ASP A 17 -8.62 -8.42 1.48
N SER A 18 -8.07 -7.91 2.59
CA SER A 18 -8.76 -6.94 3.44
C SER A 18 -9.19 -5.68 2.67
N LYS A 19 -8.42 -5.26 1.66
CA LYS A 19 -8.79 -4.13 0.78
C LYS A 19 -10.05 -4.42 -0.05
N LYS A 20 -10.34 -5.68 -0.32
CA LYS A 20 -11.52 -6.12 -1.08
C LYS A 20 -12.78 -6.16 -0.22
N LYS A 21 -12.67 -5.89 1.09
CA LYS A 21 -13.78 -5.90 2.06
C LYS A 21 -14.57 -7.23 2.11
N GLY A 22 -13.88 -8.35 1.89
CA GLY A 22 -14.50 -9.68 1.95
C GLY A 22 -14.70 -10.23 3.36
N PHE A 23 -14.21 -9.53 4.38
CA PHE A 23 -14.35 -9.86 5.79
C PHE A 23 -14.24 -8.59 6.64
N GLU A 24 -14.89 -8.59 7.80
CA GLU A 24 -14.92 -7.44 8.72
C GLU A 24 -14.08 -7.68 9.98
N TYR A 25 -13.76 -8.94 10.27
CA TYR A 25 -13.05 -9.34 11.49
C TYR A 25 -11.87 -10.27 11.17
N LEU A 26 -10.73 -10.00 11.79
CA LEU A 26 -9.56 -10.87 11.77
C LEU A 26 -9.30 -11.40 13.17
N LEU A 27 -9.53 -12.70 13.36
CA LEU A 27 -9.24 -13.39 14.62
C LEU A 27 -7.79 -13.87 14.65
N VAL A 28 -7.09 -13.55 15.72
CA VAL A 28 -5.74 -14.04 15.99
C VAL A 28 -5.71 -14.74 17.34
N TYR A 29 -4.88 -15.77 17.49
CA TYR A 29 -4.77 -16.45 18.77
C TYR A 29 -4.06 -15.56 19.81
N LYS A 30 -2.90 -15.01 19.43
CA LYS A 30 -2.04 -14.10 20.21
C LYS A 30 -1.39 -13.06 19.28
N PHE A 31 -1.09 -11.86 19.80
CA PHE A 31 -0.46 -10.79 19.03
C PHE A 31 1.01 -11.07 18.67
N ASP A 32 1.71 -11.89 19.44
CA ASP A 32 3.07 -12.36 19.14
C ASP A 32 3.16 -13.17 17.83
N ARG A 33 2.03 -13.78 17.40
CA ARG A 33 1.87 -14.46 16.10
C ARG A 33 1.29 -13.54 15.02
N PHE A 34 0.74 -12.41 15.41
CA PHE A 34 0.22 -11.40 14.48
C PHE A 34 1.36 -10.55 13.93
N ALA A 35 2.32 -10.12 14.76
CA ALA A 35 3.43 -9.30 14.33
C ALA A 35 4.71 -9.53 15.15
N ARG A 36 5.87 -9.31 14.51
CA ARG A 36 7.20 -9.58 15.10
C ARG A 36 7.66 -8.52 16.10
N SER A 37 7.04 -7.34 16.06
CA SER A 37 7.29 -6.24 16.98
C SER A 37 5.98 -5.53 17.29
N ARG A 38 5.94 -4.77 18.41
CA ARG A 38 4.79 -3.91 18.72
C ARG A 38 4.53 -2.89 17.60
N HIS A 39 5.60 -2.38 16.98
CA HIS A 39 5.51 -1.48 15.84
C HIS A 39 4.81 -2.14 14.65
N ASP A 40 5.25 -3.34 14.25
CA ASP A 40 4.61 -4.07 13.14
C ASP A 40 3.16 -4.43 13.44
N SER A 41 2.84 -4.73 14.70
CA SER A 41 1.47 -5.00 15.14
C SER A 41 0.59 -3.79 14.89
N ALA A 42 1.05 -2.63 15.31
CA ALA A 42 0.29 -1.39 15.22
C ALA A 42 0.14 -0.91 13.77
N VAL A 43 1.18 -1.01 12.95
CA VAL A 43 1.11 -0.71 11.50
C VAL A 43 0.11 -1.63 10.78
N ASN A 44 0.19 -2.93 11.01
CA ASN A 44 -0.72 -3.89 10.35
C ASN A 44 -2.17 -3.71 10.82
N LYS A 45 -2.38 -3.43 12.11
CA LYS A 45 -3.70 -3.06 12.64
C LYS A 45 -4.24 -1.79 11.99
N ALA A 46 -3.44 -0.73 11.88
CA ALA A 46 -3.87 0.52 11.25
C ALA A 46 -4.28 0.31 9.78
N ILE A 47 -3.54 -0.52 9.03
CA ILE A 47 -3.89 -0.90 7.66
C ILE A 47 -5.24 -1.64 7.63
N LEU A 48 -5.45 -2.60 8.52
CA LEU A 48 -6.69 -3.38 8.59
C LEU A 48 -7.88 -2.51 9.00
N ASN A 49 -7.73 -1.66 10.01
CA ASN A 49 -8.76 -0.70 10.44
C ASN A 49 -9.13 0.27 9.32
N ARG A 50 -8.16 0.81 8.58
CA ARG A 50 -8.43 1.67 7.40
C ARG A 50 -9.23 0.95 6.32
N ASN A 51 -9.06 -0.38 6.21
CA ASN A 51 -9.84 -1.21 5.29
C ASN A 51 -11.21 -1.61 5.86
N GLY A 52 -11.54 -1.22 7.10
CA GLY A 52 -12.78 -1.58 7.80
C GLY A 52 -12.72 -2.93 8.51
N VAL A 53 -11.53 -3.50 8.70
CA VAL A 53 -11.33 -4.81 9.34
C VAL A 53 -10.84 -4.63 10.78
N LYS A 54 -11.61 -5.14 11.75
CA LYS A 54 -11.22 -5.18 13.16
C LYS A 54 -10.40 -6.43 13.48
N VAL A 55 -9.23 -6.24 14.08
CA VAL A 55 -8.44 -7.37 14.61
C VAL A 55 -8.97 -7.72 15.99
N ILE A 56 -9.09 -9.01 16.32
CA ILE A 56 -9.52 -9.52 17.63
C ILE A 56 -8.55 -10.61 18.06
N SER A 57 -7.98 -10.52 19.26
CA SER A 57 -7.16 -11.60 19.83
C SER A 57 -8.02 -12.50 20.74
N ALA A 58 -7.81 -13.81 20.64
CA ALA A 58 -8.54 -14.80 21.43
C ALA A 58 -8.05 -14.86 22.89
N THR A 59 -6.78 -14.50 23.15
CA THR A 59 -6.18 -14.57 24.48
C THR A 59 -5.86 -13.22 25.09
N GLU A 60 -5.90 -12.14 24.30
CA GLU A 60 -5.55 -10.79 24.76
C GLU A 60 -6.71 -9.86 24.41
N GLN A 61 -7.24 -9.15 25.41
CA GLN A 61 -8.14 -8.03 25.13
C GLN A 61 -7.32 -6.91 24.50
N ILE A 62 -7.82 -6.35 23.41
CA ILE A 62 -7.23 -5.15 22.82
C ILE A 62 -7.37 -4.06 23.87
N SER A 63 -6.24 -3.47 24.24
CA SER A 63 -6.17 -2.39 25.19
C SER A 63 -6.87 -1.17 24.60
N ASP A 64 -8.16 -1.02 24.91
CA ASP A 64 -8.88 0.26 24.91
C ASP A 64 -8.31 1.21 25.99
N THR A 65 -7.02 1.08 26.32
CA THR A 65 -6.35 1.95 27.26
C THR A 65 -6.02 3.27 26.56
N PRO A 66 -6.03 4.40 27.28
CA PRO A 66 -5.75 5.71 26.70
C PRO A 66 -4.43 5.75 25.90
N GLU A 67 -3.41 5.02 26.33
CA GLU A 67 -2.12 4.93 25.65
C GLU A 67 -2.21 4.21 24.30
N GLY A 68 -3.07 3.19 24.21
CA GLY A 68 -3.33 2.46 22.96
C GLY A 68 -4.02 3.34 21.93
N ILE A 69 -5.04 4.10 22.36
CA ILE A 69 -5.77 5.05 21.53
C ILE A 69 -4.83 6.16 21.00
N ILE A 70 -3.96 6.69 21.86
CA ILE A 70 -2.97 7.71 21.48
C ILE A 70 -1.98 7.15 20.45
N LEU A 71 -1.44 5.96 20.69
CA LEU A 71 -0.48 5.33 19.77
C LEU A 71 -1.12 5.05 18.40
N GLU A 72 -2.37 4.59 18.37
CA GLU A 72 -3.13 4.39 17.13
C GLU A 72 -3.30 5.71 16.36
N GLY A 73 -3.75 6.78 17.04
CA GLY A 73 -3.90 8.10 16.41
C GLY A 73 -2.57 8.67 15.87
N MET A 74 -1.45 8.46 16.58
CA MET A 74 -0.13 8.84 16.09
C MET A 74 0.24 8.08 14.81
N LEU A 75 0.03 6.77 14.77
CA LEU A 75 0.34 5.94 13.60
C LEU A 75 -0.52 6.29 12.39
N GLU A 76 -1.81 6.58 12.60
CA GLU A 76 -2.70 7.06 11.55
C GLU A 76 -2.18 8.37 10.95
N SER A 77 -1.78 9.32 11.81
CA SER A 77 -1.20 10.60 11.41
C SER A 77 0.11 10.43 10.62
N PHE A 78 0.99 9.53 11.07
CA PHE A 78 2.22 9.19 10.34
C PHE A 78 1.92 8.59 8.96
N ALA A 79 0.96 7.67 8.87
CA ALA A 79 0.60 7.05 7.60
C ALA A 79 0.01 8.05 6.61
N GLU A 80 -0.78 9.02 7.08
CA GLU A 80 -1.30 10.11 6.26
C GLU A 80 -0.18 11.02 5.76
N CYS A 81 0.72 11.46 6.66
CA CYS A 81 1.88 12.29 6.32
C CYS A 81 2.78 11.61 5.28
N TYR A 82 3.10 10.33 5.48
CA TYR A 82 3.92 9.56 4.54
C TYR A 82 3.26 9.45 3.16
N SER A 83 1.95 9.19 3.11
CA SER A 83 1.19 9.12 1.85
C SER A 83 1.23 10.45 1.09
N ALA A 84 1.06 11.57 1.80
CA ALA A 84 1.15 12.91 1.23
C ALA A 84 2.57 13.20 0.69
N GLU A 85 3.61 12.90 1.46
CA GLU A 85 5.01 13.07 1.06
C GLU A 85 5.34 12.22 -0.19
N LEU A 86 4.91 10.95 -0.19
CA LEU A 86 5.10 10.06 -1.33
C LEU A 86 4.40 10.60 -2.59
N SER A 87 3.17 11.09 -2.46
CA SER A 87 2.43 11.72 -3.55
C SER A 87 3.19 12.92 -4.13
N GLN A 88 3.75 13.77 -3.27
CA GLN A 88 4.59 14.91 -3.70
C GLN A 88 5.84 14.44 -4.45
N LYS A 89 6.56 13.44 -3.91
CA LYS A 89 7.75 12.87 -4.55
C LYS A 89 7.43 12.28 -5.93
N VAL A 90 6.34 11.53 -6.06
CA VAL A 90 5.89 10.95 -7.33
C VAL A 90 5.53 12.05 -8.34
N LYS A 91 4.77 13.07 -7.92
CA LYS A 91 4.43 14.22 -8.78
C LYS A 91 5.68 14.94 -9.27
N ARG A 92 6.65 15.18 -8.37
CA ARG A 92 7.93 15.79 -8.72
C ARG A 92 8.70 14.94 -9.72
N GLY A 93 8.86 13.64 -9.48
CA GLY A 93 9.55 12.72 -10.39
C GLY A 93 8.90 12.66 -11.78
N ARG A 94 7.56 12.68 -11.85
CA ARG A 94 6.82 12.77 -13.12
C ARG A 94 7.05 14.10 -13.84
N LYS A 95 7.07 15.21 -13.10
CA LYS A 95 7.36 16.54 -13.69
C LYS A 95 8.75 16.59 -14.30
N GLU A 96 9.76 16.15 -13.57
CA GLU A 96 11.15 16.10 -14.06
C GLU A 96 11.30 15.21 -15.30
N SER A 97 10.64 14.05 -15.30
CA SER A 97 10.66 13.13 -16.45
C SER A 97 10.01 13.76 -17.69
N ARG A 98 8.91 14.51 -17.52
CA ARG A 98 8.26 15.26 -18.60
C ARG A 98 9.14 16.37 -19.16
N ILE A 99 9.83 17.11 -18.30
CA ILE A 99 10.78 18.16 -18.73
C ILE A 99 11.90 17.56 -19.59
N LYS A 100 12.36 16.34 -19.28
CA LYS A 100 13.34 15.59 -20.07
C LYS A 100 12.77 14.96 -21.35
N GLY A 101 11.51 15.23 -21.70
CA GLY A 101 10.85 14.64 -22.88
C GLY A 101 10.55 13.15 -22.74
N LEU A 102 10.64 12.59 -21.53
CA LEU A 102 10.40 11.17 -21.30
C LEU A 102 8.92 10.89 -21.09
N TYR A 103 8.47 9.79 -21.68
CA TYR A 103 7.16 9.22 -21.49
C TYR A 103 6.99 8.72 -20.05
N VAL A 104 5.99 9.26 -19.36
CA VAL A 104 5.73 9.02 -17.93
C VAL A 104 4.59 8.02 -17.68
N GLY A 105 4.20 7.24 -18.69
CA GLY A 105 3.11 6.27 -18.64
C GLY A 105 1.74 6.84 -19.01
N GLY A 106 0.76 5.96 -19.15
CA GLY A 106 -0.61 6.28 -19.62
C GLY A 106 -1.00 5.45 -20.84
N ARG A 107 -2.09 5.85 -21.51
CA ARG A 107 -2.42 5.33 -22.85
C ARG A 107 -1.65 6.15 -23.88
N VAL A 108 -0.92 5.48 -24.78
CA VAL A 108 -0.26 6.17 -25.90
C VAL A 108 -1.34 6.52 -26.93
N PRO A 109 -1.43 7.77 -27.42
CA PRO A 109 -2.36 8.14 -28.48
C PRO A 109 -2.13 7.31 -29.75
N PHE A 110 -3.18 7.05 -30.50
CA PHE A 110 -3.08 6.38 -31.80
C PHE A 110 -2.19 7.20 -32.75
N GLY A 111 -1.38 6.54 -33.58
CA GLY A 111 -0.37 7.21 -34.41
C GLY A 111 0.97 7.48 -33.71
N TYR A 112 1.11 7.16 -32.42
CA TYR A 112 2.36 7.27 -31.67
C TYR A 112 2.77 5.94 -31.02
N SER A 113 4.07 5.70 -30.91
CA SER A 113 4.67 4.57 -30.19
C SER A 113 5.63 5.10 -29.14
N VAL A 114 5.95 4.27 -28.14
CA VAL A 114 6.96 4.61 -27.13
C VAL A 114 8.15 3.69 -27.32
N GLU A 115 9.29 4.26 -27.69
CA GLU A 115 10.56 3.56 -27.81
C GLU A 115 11.57 4.19 -26.83
N ASN A 116 12.21 3.37 -26.00
CA ASN A 116 13.21 3.84 -25.01
C ASN A 116 12.72 5.01 -24.13
N LYS A 117 11.44 4.99 -23.73
CA LYS A 117 10.76 6.05 -22.97
C LYS A 117 10.63 7.39 -23.72
N ILE A 118 10.78 7.42 -25.03
CA ILE A 118 10.53 8.60 -25.87
C ILE A 118 9.31 8.30 -26.74
N VAL A 119 8.42 9.27 -26.89
CA VAL A 119 7.26 9.14 -27.78
C VAL A 119 7.72 9.42 -29.20
N LYS A 120 7.52 8.46 -30.12
CA LYS A 120 7.81 8.58 -31.55
C LYS A 120 6.53 8.47 -32.36
N ILE A 121 6.53 9.06 -33.56
CA ILE A 121 5.43 8.89 -34.52
C ILE A 121 5.53 7.47 -35.07
N ASN A 122 4.41 6.74 -35.09
CA ASN A 122 4.30 5.43 -35.72
C ASN A 122 3.76 5.63 -37.14
N GLU A 123 4.66 5.69 -38.13
CA GLU A 123 4.33 5.97 -39.53
C GLU A 123 3.23 5.05 -40.10
N LYS A 124 3.20 3.76 -39.70
CA LYS A 124 2.16 2.81 -40.14
C LYS A 124 0.75 3.13 -39.66
N GLN A 125 0.61 3.93 -38.61
CA GLN A 125 -0.67 4.34 -38.02
C GLN A 125 -0.95 5.84 -38.21
N ALA A 126 0.10 6.63 -38.48
CA ALA A 126 0.00 8.06 -38.71
C ALA A 126 -0.64 8.38 -40.07
N ASP A 127 -0.47 7.54 -41.09
CA ASP A 127 -1.08 7.71 -42.42
C ASP A 127 -2.63 7.66 -42.43
N ILE A 128 -3.25 7.27 -41.31
CA ILE A 128 -4.70 7.09 -41.17
C ILE A 128 -5.34 8.26 -40.36
N VAL A 129 -4.54 9.16 -39.78
CA VAL A 129 -5.00 10.28 -38.91
C VAL A 129 -4.90 11.62 -39.62
#